data_AF-A0A6M7WU23-F1
#
_entry.id   AF-A0A6M7WU23-F1
#
_cell.length_a   1.000
_cell.length_b   1.000
_cell.length_c   1.000
_cell.angle_alpha   90.00
_cell.angle_beta   90.00
_cell.angle_gamma   90.00
#
_symmetry.space_group_name_H-M   'P 1'
#
loop_
_entity.id
_entity.type
_entity.pdbx_description
1 polymer ?
#
loop_
_entity_poly.entity_id
_entity_poly.type
_entity_poly.pdbx_seq_one_letter_code
_entity_poly.pdbx_strand_id
1 'polypeptide(L)'
;MKFGPIPVETAEGAVLAHATTAGEKRFRKAHRLSAEDVSILKSAGISQVVAAVLASDDLSEDAAAQKIAQSMAFRGIEARPAATGRVNLHAGAAGIFTVNAGMIDAINAIDPAITIATLAQHAPVERGQMVATVKIIPFAVSSALVDAAMKICVGGEIFAVNAYQPVRVGVIQTVLPGIKPGVLDKTLRVTEARLARSGGRLTAERRTAHEITAVAEAAASLARDNDMVVIFGASAMSDFADVVPAAIEMAGGTVIRAGMPVDPGNLLVLGTLAGKRIIGAPGCARSPKENGFDWVLDRLVAGLDVTAKDIAGMGVGGLLMEIPTRPQPREPLPAKSQLKVGIVLLAAGRSSRMGGPNKLLALFNGQSLVRRTAERALASKASGTIVVTGHQRERVRAALSGLDVTFADNPDFADGLSTSLKAGIAYLPEDIAGAMIVLGDMPGVASADLDRLIDAFRKAGGNSVVRASHEGKRGNPVLLPRSLFPAIAHLEGDTGARHLVEAEGLDVVDVEIGEGASVDVDTREALEGAGGVLQD
;
A
#
# COMPACT_ATOMS: atom_id res chain seq x y z
N MET A 1 37.55 9.97 -11.34
CA MET A 1 37.78 10.69 -10.06
C MET A 1 38.59 9.87 -9.05
N LYS A 2 39.31 10.52 -8.14
CA LYS A 2 39.96 9.89 -6.97
C LYS A 2 39.20 10.26 -5.70
N PHE A 3 38.88 9.29 -4.85
CA PHE A 3 38.18 9.49 -3.59
C PHE A 3 39.06 9.09 -2.41
N GLY A 4 39.14 9.94 -1.38
CA GLY A 4 39.88 9.61 -0.17
C GLY A 4 40.30 10.86 0.62
N PRO A 5 41.09 10.68 1.68
CA PRO A 5 41.70 11.80 2.39
C PRO A 5 42.71 12.51 1.47
N ILE A 6 42.61 13.83 1.39
CA ILE A 6 43.54 14.70 0.67
C ILE A 6 44.02 15.85 1.57
N PRO A 7 45.25 16.35 1.39
CA PRO A 7 45.73 17.56 2.06
C PRO A 7 44.89 18.78 1.68
N VAL A 8 44.49 19.58 2.67
CA VAL A 8 43.68 20.80 2.45
C VAL A 8 44.39 21.77 1.51
N GLU A 9 45.73 21.77 1.48
CA GLU A 9 46.56 22.58 0.58
C GLU A 9 46.28 22.33 -0.90
N THR A 10 45.82 21.12 -1.23
CA THR A 10 45.54 20.68 -2.60
C THR A 10 44.05 20.42 -2.84
N ALA A 11 43.19 20.81 -1.90
CA ALA A 11 41.77 20.47 -1.90
C ALA A 11 40.89 21.45 -2.69
N GLU A 12 41.44 22.52 -3.25
CA GLU A 12 40.69 23.46 -4.09
C GLU A 12 40.06 22.73 -5.29
N GLY A 13 38.76 22.94 -5.51
CA GLY A 13 37.97 22.26 -6.53
C GLY A 13 37.55 20.83 -6.20
N ALA A 14 38.05 20.24 -5.10
CA ALA A 14 37.59 18.92 -4.64
C ALA A 14 36.19 19.00 -4.01
N VAL A 15 35.46 17.90 -4.05
CA VAL A 15 34.08 17.79 -3.54
C VAL A 15 34.08 17.03 -2.21
N LEU A 16 33.63 17.66 -1.13
CA LEU A 16 33.64 17.06 0.20
C LEU A 16 32.73 15.82 0.29
N ALA A 17 33.28 14.71 0.81
CA ALA A 17 32.55 13.46 1.01
C ALA A 17 31.57 13.50 2.18
N HIS A 18 31.89 14.31 3.20
CA HIS A 18 31.14 14.46 4.44
C HIS A 18 30.93 15.94 4.74
N ALA A 19 29.93 16.27 5.56
CA ALA A 19 29.84 17.60 6.12
C ALA A 19 31.06 17.84 7.03
N THR A 20 31.67 19.02 6.94
CA THR A 20 32.89 19.36 7.68
C THR A 20 32.68 20.69 8.38
N THR A 21 32.98 20.77 9.66
CA THR A 21 32.89 22.00 10.45
C THR A 21 34.28 22.56 10.66
N ALA A 22 34.48 23.86 10.38
CA ALA A 22 35.75 24.56 10.50
C ALA A 22 35.52 25.89 11.24
N GLY A 23 35.88 25.93 12.52
CA GLY A 23 35.49 27.03 13.40
C GLY A 23 33.96 27.17 13.45
N GLU A 24 33.45 28.37 13.15
CA GLU A 24 32.01 28.66 13.11
C GLU A 24 31.33 28.28 11.78
N LYS A 25 32.10 27.97 10.72
CA LYS A 25 31.54 27.64 9.40
C LYS A 25 31.30 26.13 9.27
N ARG A 26 30.11 25.75 8.82
CA ARG A 26 29.76 24.36 8.48
C ARG A 26 29.63 24.17 6.98
N PHE A 27 30.51 23.36 6.40
CA PHE A 27 30.44 22.92 5.01
C PHE A 27 29.52 21.70 4.91
N ARG A 28 28.61 21.72 3.93
CA ARG A 28 27.71 20.60 3.66
C ARG A 28 28.46 19.50 2.91
N LYS A 29 27.97 18.26 3.01
CA LYS A 29 28.38 17.18 2.11
C LYS A 29 28.13 17.61 0.65
N ALA A 30 28.99 17.16 -0.26
CA ALA A 30 28.98 17.51 -1.68
C ALA A 30 29.34 18.98 -1.98
N HIS A 31 29.80 19.75 -0.99
CA HIS A 31 30.30 21.10 -1.23
C HIS A 31 31.61 21.06 -2.02
N ARG A 32 31.68 21.83 -3.11
CA ARG A 32 32.89 22.00 -3.91
C ARG A 32 33.73 23.12 -3.30
N LEU A 33 34.94 22.79 -2.87
CA LEU A 33 35.82 23.71 -2.15
C LEU A 33 36.33 24.82 -3.06
N SER A 34 36.10 26.07 -2.68
CA SER A 34 36.75 27.25 -3.27
C SER A 34 38.10 27.53 -2.61
N ALA A 35 38.90 28.42 -3.20
CA ALA A 35 40.14 28.90 -2.57
C ALA A 35 39.89 29.53 -1.18
N GLU A 36 38.77 30.23 -1.00
CA GLU A 36 38.35 30.80 0.29
C GLU A 36 38.04 29.69 1.31
N ASP A 37 37.29 28.66 0.90
CA ASP A 37 36.96 27.54 1.78
C ASP A 37 38.21 26.80 2.24
N VAL A 38 39.19 26.60 1.34
CA VAL A 38 40.50 26.04 1.67
C VAL A 38 41.23 26.91 2.71
N SER A 39 41.20 28.23 2.57
CA SER A 39 41.80 29.14 3.55
C SER A 39 41.12 29.03 4.92
N ILE A 40 39.79 28.92 4.95
CA ILE A 40 39.02 28.76 6.20
C ILE A 40 39.35 27.43 6.88
N LEU A 41 39.40 26.33 6.12
CA LEU A 41 39.78 25.02 6.62
C LEU A 41 41.19 25.04 7.25
N LYS A 42 42.15 25.69 6.58
CA LYS A 42 43.53 25.86 7.09
C LYS A 42 43.57 26.67 8.39
N SER A 43 42.88 27.81 8.43
CA SER A 43 42.84 28.66 9.63
C SER A 43 42.18 27.97 10.83
N ALA A 44 41.26 27.03 10.58
CA ALA A 44 40.65 26.19 11.60
C ALA A 44 41.52 24.99 12.05
N GLY A 45 42.76 24.87 11.53
CA GLY A 45 43.68 23.79 11.89
C GLY A 45 43.39 22.44 11.22
N ILE A 46 42.54 22.40 10.19
CA ILE A 46 42.22 21.17 9.45
C ILE A 46 43.31 20.94 8.40
N SER A 47 44.07 19.86 8.54
CA SER A 47 45.16 19.49 7.62
C SER A 47 44.72 18.58 6.47
N GLN A 48 43.67 17.79 6.67
CA GLN A 48 43.14 16.87 5.66
C GLN A 48 41.61 16.84 5.65
N VAL A 49 41.04 16.60 4.47
CA VAL A 49 39.61 16.36 4.28
C VAL A 49 39.40 15.11 3.43
N VAL A 50 38.30 14.38 3.66
CA VAL A 50 37.88 13.30 2.78
C VAL A 50 37.08 13.90 1.64
N ALA A 51 37.61 13.85 0.42
CA ALA A 51 37.02 14.50 -0.73
C ALA A 51 37.20 13.68 -2.02
N ALA A 52 36.41 14.04 -3.02
CA ALA A 52 36.53 13.57 -4.39
C ALA A 52 37.28 14.62 -5.23
N VAL A 53 38.39 14.20 -5.84
CA VAL A 53 39.15 14.97 -6.81
C VAL A 53 38.78 14.50 -8.21
N LEU A 54 38.20 15.41 -9.00
CA LEU A 54 37.78 15.13 -10.38
C LEU A 54 39.01 15.18 -11.30
N ALA A 55 39.09 14.24 -12.24
CA ALA A 55 40.00 14.30 -13.37
C ALA A 55 39.50 15.30 -14.42
N SER A 56 40.37 15.73 -15.34
CA SER A 56 40.04 16.70 -16.38
C SER A 56 38.96 16.22 -17.36
N ASP A 57 38.81 14.92 -17.51
CA ASP A 57 37.85 14.23 -18.38
C ASP A 57 36.63 13.68 -17.62
N ASP A 58 36.54 13.94 -16.31
CA ASP A 58 35.37 13.59 -15.51
C ASP A 58 34.23 14.61 -15.75
N LEU A 59 33.01 14.09 -15.86
CA LEU A 59 31.78 14.86 -15.80
C LEU A 59 31.20 14.79 -14.38
N SER A 60 30.70 15.93 -13.86
CA SER A 60 29.99 15.93 -12.58
C SER A 60 28.76 15.03 -12.63
N GLU A 61 28.32 14.55 -11.47
CA GLU A 61 27.19 13.63 -11.35
C GLU A 61 25.92 14.13 -12.07
N ASP A 62 25.59 15.42 -11.95
CA ASP A 62 24.42 16.02 -12.59
C ASP A 62 24.62 16.15 -14.10
N ALA A 63 25.81 16.57 -14.55
CA ALA A 63 26.12 16.70 -15.97
C ALA A 63 26.09 15.34 -16.67
N ALA A 64 26.65 14.30 -16.04
CA ALA A 64 26.65 12.95 -16.55
C ALA A 64 25.22 12.37 -16.58
N ALA A 65 24.45 12.47 -15.50
CA ALA A 65 23.07 12.00 -15.45
C ALA A 65 22.20 12.68 -16.54
N GLN A 66 22.34 14.01 -16.67
CA GLN A 66 21.62 14.80 -17.67
C GLN A 66 21.98 14.37 -19.10
N LYS A 67 23.27 14.19 -19.41
CA LYS A 67 23.74 13.83 -20.74
C LYS A 67 23.26 12.43 -21.15
N ILE A 68 23.31 11.47 -20.23
CA ILE A 68 22.77 10.12 -20.46
C ILE A 68 21.26 10.19 -20.71
N ALA A 69 20.51 10.84 -19.82
CA ALA A 69 19.05 10.93 -19.97
C ALA A 69 18.61 11.64 -21.26
N GLN A 70 19.34 12.67 -21.70
CA GLN A 70 19.07 13.35 -22.97
C GLN A 70 19.34 12.50 -24.21
N SER A 71 20.24 11.51 -24.11
CA SER A 71 20.53 10.59 -25.20
C SER A 71 19.50 9.47 -25.34
N MET A 72 18.67 9.25 -24.31
CA MET A 72 17.64 8.21 -24.32
C MET A 72 16.46 8.60 -25.19
N ALA A 73 16.07 7.72 -26.12
CA ALA A 73 14.83 7.86 -26.86
C ALA A 73 13.65 7.29 -26.06
N PHE A 74 12.72 8.15 -25.63
CA PHE A 74 11.52 7.72 -24.92
C PHE A 74 10.26 8.46 -25.39
N ARG A 75 9.09 7.82 -25.23
CA ARG A 75 7.78 8.35 -25.64
C ARG A 75 6.80 8.41 -24.46
N GLY A 76 6.01 9.48 -24.41
CA GLY A 76 5.00 9.65 -23.34
C GLY A 76 5.60 9.84 -21.95
N ILE A 77 6.88 10.23 -21.86
CA ILE A 77 7.64 10.38 -20.62
C ILE A 77 8.28 11.77 -20.58
N GLU A 78 8.34 12.37 -19.40
CA GLU A 78 8.99 13.64 -19.12
C GLU A 78 10.22 13.42 -18.21
N ALA A 79 11.40 13.86 -18.67
CA ALA A 79 12.60 13.88 -17.84
C ALA A 79 12.67 15.16 -17.00
N ARG A 80 12.87 15.03 -15.69
CA ARG A 80 13.14 16.18 -14.82
C ARG A 80 14.60 16.62 -14.94
N PRO A 81 14.94 17.89 -14.64
CA PRO A 81 16.33 18.35 -14.59
C PRO A 81 17.17 17.51 -13.63
N ALA A 82 18.44 17.34 -13.96
CA ALA A 82 19.36 16.64 -13.08
C ALA A 82 19.52 17.35 -11.73
N ALA A 83 19.49 16.57 -10.66
CA ALA A 83 19.80 17.04 -9.31
C ALA A 83 20.37 15.90 -8.47
N THR A 84 21.45 16.16 -7.73
CA THR A 84 22.08 15.18 -6.82
C THR A 84 22.46 13.86 -7.52
N GLY A 85 22.98 13.98 -8.75
CA GLY A 85 23.38 12.89 -9.61
C GLY A 85 22.22 12.04 -10.08
N ARG A 86 21.01 12.60 -10.21
CA ARG A 86 19.81 11.88 -10.63
C ARG A 86 19.03 12.62 -11.70
N VAL A 87 18.46 11.87 -12.65
CA VAL A 87 17.39 12.33 -13.54
C VAL A 87 16.20 11.40 -13.40
N ASN A 88 15.08 11.92 -12.92
CA ASN A 88 13.85 11.16 -12.75
C ASN A 88 12.92 11.33 -13.96
N LEU A 89 12.45 10.22 -14.49
CA LEU A 89 11.59 10.12 -15.67
C LEU A 89 10.16 9.81 -15.21
N HIS A 90 9.20 10.64 -15.61
CA HIS A 90 7.80 10.55 -15.16
C HIS A 90 6.85 10.32 -16.32
N ALA A 91 5.79 9.58 -16.09
CA ALA A 91 4.74 9.33 -17.07
C ALA A 91 3.99 10.62 -17.43
N GLY A 92 3.86 10.92 -18.71
CA GLY A 92 3.11 12.08 -19.21
C GLY A 92 1.59 11.87 -19.17
N ALA A 93 1.14 10.62 -19.12
CA ALA A 93 -0.27 10.21 -19.10
C ALA A 93 -0.44 8.89 -18.34
N ALA A 94 -1.68 8.53 -18.01
CA ALA A 94 -1.98 7.19 -17.52
C ALA A 94 -1.93 6.17 -18.68
N GLY A 95 -1.39 4.98 -18.43
CA GLY A 95 -1.16 4.00 -19.48
C GLY A 95 -0.33 2.80 -19.05
N ILE A 96 0.34 2.15 -20.01
CA ILE A 96 1.21 0.99 -19.78
C ILE A 96 2.66 1.33 -20.10
N PHE A 97 3.54 1.14 -19.11
CA PHE A 97 4.98 1.31 -19.24
C PHE A 97 5.62 0.16 -20.00
N THR A 98 6.48 0.47 -20.97
CA THR A 98 7.31 -0.49 -21.70
C THR A 98 8.77 -0.06 -21.66
N VAL A 99 9.66 -1.03 -21.54
CA VAL A 99 11.11 -0.86 -21.41
C VAL A 99 11.84 -1.91 -22.25
N ASN A 100 12.92 -1.48 -22.91
CA ASN A 100 13.88 -2.40 -23.50
C ASN A 100 14.85 -2.89 -22.42
N ALA A 101 14.51 -4.02 -21.78
CA ALA A 101 15.33 -4.59 -20.72
C ALA A 101 16.79 -4.84 -21.15
N GLY A 102 17.02 -5.30 -22.39
CA GLY A 102 18.37 -5.56 -22.90
C GLY A 102 19.24 -4.30 -22.97
N MET A 103 18.66 -3.15 -23.33
CA MET A 103 19.39 -1.88 -23.31
C MET A 103 19.70 -1.42 -21.89
N ILE A 104 18.76 -1.61 -20.96
CA ILE A 104 18.94 -1.24 -19.55
C ILE A 104 20.03 -2.09 -18.89
N ASP A 105 19.96 -3.39 -19.08
CA ASP A 105 20.97 -4.33 -18.58
C ASP A 105 22.34 -4.01 -19.18
N ALA A 106 22.41 -3.71 -20.47
CA ALA A 106 23.66 -3.35 -21.13
C ALA A 106 24.27 -2.04 -20.58
N ILE A 107 23.46 -1.01 -20.29
CA ILE A 107 23.97 0.23 -19.68
C ILE A 107 24.42 -0.02 -18.24
N ASN A 108 23.62 -0.71 -17.44
CA ASN A 108 23.94 -1.04 -16.05
C ASN A 108 25.19 -1.93 -15.92
N ALA A 109 25.52 -2.70 -16.98
CA ALA A 109 26.72 -3.53 -17.04
C ALA A 109 28.00 -2.76 -17.41
N ILE A 110 27.91 -1.50 -17.86
CA ILE A 110 29.10 -0.71 -18.24
C ILE A 110 30.01 -0.50 -17.04
N ASP A 111 29.46 0.08 -15.97
CA ASP A 111 30.19 0.41 -14.74
C ASP A 111 29.17 0.67 -13.61
N PRO A 112 29.41 0.18 -12.38
CA PRO A 112 28.49 0.37 -11.25
C PRO A 112 28.28 1.85 -10.87
N ALA A 113 29.10 2.78 -11.34
CA ALA A 113 28.90 4.20 -11.13
C ALA A 113 27.70 4.77 -11.88
N ILE A 114 27.24 4.12 -12.96
CA ILE A 114 26.08 4.49 -13.77
C ILE A 114 24.98 3.45 -13.54
N THR A 115 23.83 3.89 -13.04
CA THR A 115 22.70 3.01 -12.78
C THR A 115 21.41 3.57 -13.36
N ILE A 116 20.59 2.70 -13.92
CA ILE A 116 19.25 3.00 -14.38
C ILE A 116 18.30 1.99 -13.75
N ALA A 117 17.29 2.49 -13.04
CA ALA A 117 16.23 1.69 -12.46
C ALA A 117 14.88 2.07 -13.08
N THR A 118 13.99 1.09 -13.26
CA THR A 118 12.70 1.27 -13.93
C THR A 118 11.59 0.52 -13.19
N LEU A 119 10.33 0.88 -13.48
CA LEU A 119 9.21 -0.01 -13.20
C LEU A 119 9.31 -1.29 -14.05
N ALA A 120 8.53 -2.31 -13.68
CA ALA A 120 8.48 -3.57 -14.42
C ALA A 120 7.87 -3.39 -15.83
N GLN A 121 8.28 -4.25 -16.75
CA GLN A 121 7.72 -4.29 -18.10
C GLN A 121 6.20 -4.49 -18.05
N HIS A 122 5.46 -3.67 -18.80
CA HIS A 122 4.00 -3.62 -18.84
C HIS A 122 3.30 -3.17 -17.55
N ALA A 123 4.00 -2.51 -16.62
CA ALA A 123 3.36 -1.96 -15.43
C ALA A 123 2.32 -0.88 -15.80
N PRO A 124 1.10 -0.91 -15.22
CA PRO A 124 0.16 0.19 -15.32
C PRO A 124 0.69 1.39 -14.56
N VAL A 125 0.54 2.59 -15.14
CA VAL A 125 1.04 3.84 -14.56
C VAL A 125 0.00 4.94 -14.59
N GLU A 126 0.10 5.87 -13.65
CA GLU A 126 -0.68 7.10 -13.60
C GLU A 126 0.12 8.29 -14.12
N ARG A 127 -0.59 9.35 -14.56
CA ARG A 127 0.05 10.58 -14.99
C ARG A 127 0.88 11.19 -13.85
N GLY A 128 2.13 11.53 -14.13
CA GLY A 128 3.07 12.10 -13.18
C GLY A 128 3.77 11.08 -12.29
N GLN A 129 3.47 9.79 -12.39
CA GLN A 129 4.19 8.74 -11.67
C GLN A 129 5.63 8.62 -12.19
N MET A 130 6.61 8.46 -11.31
CA MET A 130 7.99 8.16 -11.70
C MET A 130 8.08 6.73 -12.23
N VAL A 131 8.57 6.57 -13.47
CA VAL A 131 8.66 5.28 -14.16
C VAL A 131 10.08 4.76 -14.32
N ALA A 132 11.07 5.67 -14.30
CA ALA A 132 12.48 5.33 -14.34
C ALA A 132 13.34 6.43 -13.70
N THR A 133 14.58 6.10 -13.34
CA THR A 133 15.57 7.06 -12.84
C THR A 133 16.95 6.68 -13.34
N VAL A 134 17.69 7.67 -13.83
CA VAL A 134 19.14 7.57 -14.09
C VAL A 134 19.85 8.08 -12.85
N LYS A 135 20.78 7.31 -12.30
CA LYS A 135 21.66 7.75 -11.22
C LYS A 135 23.13 7.55 -11.54
N ILE A 136 23.88 8.63 -11.37
CA ILE A 136 25.32 8.60 -11.14
C ILE A 136 25.56 8.50 -9.63
N ILE A 137 26.22 7.42 -9.19
CA ILE A 137 26.46 7.13 -7.77
C ILE A 137 27.56 8.02 -7.17
N PRO A 138 28.77 8.11 -7.77
CA PRO A 138 29.82 8.99 -7.27
C PRO A 138 29.60 10.44 -7.72
N PHE A 139 30.34 11.39 -7.12
CA PHE A 139 30.21 12.82 -7.46
C PHE A 139 30.58 13.17 -8.91
N ALA A 140 31.28 12.26 -9.61
CA ALA A 140 31.66 12.41 -11.00
C ALA A 140 31.98 11.05 -11.64
N VAL A 141 31.87 10.97 -12.96
CA VAL A 141 32.24 9.80 -13.77
C VAL A 141 33.00 10.22 -15.01
N SER A 142 33.87 9.35 -15.53
CA SER A 142 34.63 9.67 -16.75
C SER A 142 33.70 9.87 -17.95
N SER A 143 34.04 10.84 -18.79
CA SER A 143 33.33 11.09 -20.05
C SER A 143 33.23 9.86 -20.95
N ALA A 144 34.26 9.01 -20.95
CA ALA A 144 34.28 7.75 -21.71
C ALA A 144 33.15 6.78 -21.30
N LEU A 145 32.84 6.68 -20.00
CA LEU A 145 31.74 5.84 -19.52
C LEU A 145 30.37 6.40 -19.93
N VAL A 146 30.22 7.72 -19.85
CA VAL A 146 28.99 8.40 -20.30
C VAL A 146 28.79 8.20 -21.80
N ASP A 147 29.84 8.35 -22.61
CA ASP A 147 29.76 8.14 -24.05
C ASP A 147 29.47 6.68 -24.41
N ALA A 148 29.95 5.71 -23.62
CA ALA A 148 29.59 4.29 -23.77
C ALA A 148 28.09 4.06 -23.52
N ALA A 149 27.52 4.65 -22.47
CA ALA A 149 26.08 4.56 -22.18
C ALA A 149 25.24 5.20 -23.30
N MET A 150 25.65 6.38 -23.77
CA MET A 150 24.97 7.09 -24.86
C MET A 150 24.95 6.28 -26.17
N LYS A 151 26.04 5.55 -26.50
CA LYS A 151 26.09 4.69 -27.68
C LYS A 151 25.00 3.61 -27.67
N ILE A 152 24.70 3.05 -26.50
CA ILE A 152 23.60 2.08 -26.35
C ILE A 152 22.26 2.77 -26.58
N CYS A 153 22.06 3.99 -26.07
CA CYS A 153 20.81 4.74 -26.23
C CYS A 153 20.43 5.05 -27.68
N VAL A 154 21.40 5.08 -28.61
CA VAL A 154 21.15 5.26 -30.06
C VAL A 154 20.45 4.02 -30.68
N GLY A 155 20.44 2.88 -30.00
CA GLY A 155 19.90 1.61 -30.51
C GLY A 155 18.37 1.54 -30.65
N GLY A 156 17.61 2.52 -30.15
CA GLY A 156 16.15 2.58 -30.31
C GLY A 156 15.41 3.17 -29.11
N GLU A 157 14.08 3.06 -29.12
CA GLU A 157 13.22 3.46 -28.00
C GLU A 157 13.55 2.61 -26.77
N ILE A 158 14.02 3.25 -25.69
CA ILE A 158 14.41 2.57 -24.45
C ILE A 158 13.23 2.48 -23.47
N PHE A 159 12.37 3.51 -23.46
CA PHE A 159 11.16 3.57 -22.62
C PHE A 159 9.98 4.09 -23.42
N ALA A 160 8.78 3.62 -23.08
CA ALA A 160 7.56 4.34 -23.43
C ALA A 160 6.50 4.20 -22.34
N VAL A 161 5.64 5.21 -22.25
CA VAL A 161 4.32 5.07 -21.63
C VAL A 161 3.29 5.10 -22.76
N ASN A 162 2.64 3.97 -22.96
CA ASN A 162 1.59 3.78 -23.94
C ASN A 162 0.27 4.22 -23.30
N ALA A 163 -0.15 5.44 -23.60
CA ALA A 163 -1.34 6.03 -22.99
C ALA A 163 -2.59 5.19 -23.29
N TYR A 164 -3.46 5.06 -22.30
CA TYR A 164 -4.76 4.42 -22.52
C TYR A 164 -5.58 5.17 -23.55
N GLN A 165 -6.28 4.41 -24.40
CA GLN A 165 -7.19 4.96 -25.38
C GLN A 165 -8.63 4.62 -24.98
N PRO A 166 -9.56 5.59 -25.03
CA PRO A 166 -10.98 5.29 -24.82
C PRO A 166 -11.49 4.22 -25.80
N VAL A 167 -11.93 3.08 -25.27
CA VAL A 167 -12.51 1.98 -26.07
C VAL A 167 -13.98 1.76 -25.73
N ARG A 168 -14.76 1.35 -26.73
CA ARG A 168 -16.13 0.85 -26.54
C ARG A 168 -16.10 -0.66 -26.37
N VAL A 169 -16.63 -1.13 -25.25
CA VAL A 169 -16.65 -2.57 -24.92
C VAL A 169 -18.08 -3.09 -24.89
N GLY A 170 -18.32 -4.16 -25.64
CA GLY A 170 -19.53 -4.96 -25.54
C GLY A 170 -19.32 -6.13 -24.57
N VAL A 171 -20.28 -6.41 -23.71
CA VAL A 171 -20.19 -7.51 -22.74
C VAL A 171 -21.22 -8.59 -23.04
N ILE A 172 -20.78 -9.85 -23.06
CA ILE A 172 -21.64 -11.03 -23.13
C ILE A 172 -21.56 -11.74 -21.80
N GLN A 173 -22.70 -12.06 -21.21
CA GLN A 173 -22.78 -12.88 -20.01
C GLN A 173 -23.65 -14.10 -20.28
N THR A 174 -23.07 -15.29 -20.28
CA THR A 174 -23.87 -16.50 -20.45
C THR A 174 -24.58 -16.86 -19.15
N VAL A 175 -25.73 -17.53 -19.24
CA VAL A 175 -26.54 -17.96 -18.10
C VAL A 175 -26.74 -19.48 -18.06
N LEU A 176 -26.78 -20.04 -16.86
CA LEU A 176 -27.16 -21.43 -16.56
C LEU A 176 -28.21 -21.44 -15.43
N PRO A 177 -29.04 -22.50 -15.30
CA PRO A 177 -29.99 -22.65 -14.20
C PRO A 177 -29.27 -22.63 -12.84
N GLY A 178 -29.27 -21.49 -12.16
CA GLY A 178 -28.59 -21.30 -10.87
C GLY A 178 -27.82 -19.99 -10.73
N ILE A 179 -27.50 -19.30 -11.83
CA ILE A 179 -26.85 -17.99 -11.76
C ILE A 179 -27.89 -16.93 -11.38
N LYS A 180 -27.68 -16.30 -10.22
CA LYS A 180 -28.53 -15.20 -9.74
C LYS A 180 -28.32 -13.94 -10.59
N PRO A 181 -29.39 -13.21 -10.97
CA PRO A 181 -29.27 -11.94 -11.72
C PRO A 181 -28.29 -10.94 -11.11
N GLY A 182 -28.27 -10.82 -9.77
CA GLY A 182 -27.36 -9.91 -9.07
C GLY A 182 -25.87 -10.20 -9.27
N VAL A 183 -25.48 -11.44 -9.63
CA VAL A 183 -24.09 -11.76 -10.01
C VAL A 183 -23.74 -11.14 -11.36
N LEU A 184 -24.68 -11.18 -12.31
CA LEU A 184 -24.53 -10.59 -13.63
C LEU A 184 -24.47 -9.07 -13.53
N ASP A 185 -25.32 -8.47 -12.71
CA ASP A 185 -25.34 -7.01 -12.47
C ASP A 185 -24.06 -6.55 -11.74
N LYS A 186 -23.53 -7.35 -10.80
CA LYS A 186 -22.23 -7.09 -10.17
C LYS A 186 -21.10 -7.13 -11.20
N THR A 187 -21.16 -8.06 -12.15
CA THR A 187 -20.12 -8.21 -13.18
C THR A 187 -20.04 -6.99 -14.08
N LEU A 188 -21.18 -6.41 -14.48
CA LEU A 188 -21.21 -5.16 -15.22
C LEU A 188 -20.56 -4.02 -14.45
N ARG A 189 -20.99 -3.80 -13.19
CA ARG A 189 -20.43 -2.73 -12.34
C ARG A 189 -18.92 -2.84 -12.17
N VAL A 190 -18.41 -4.05 -11.95
CA VAL A 190 -16.96 -4.31 -11.84
C VAL A 190 -16.25 -4.02 -13.17
N THR A 191 -16.84 -4.44 -14.30
CA THR A 191 -16.27 -4.21 -15.63
C THR A 191 -16.25 -2.72 -15.98
N GLU A 192 -17.32 -1.98 -15.68
CA GLU A 192 -17.38 -0.52 -15.85
C GLU A 192 -16.31 0.20 -15.02
N ALA A 193 -16.12 -0.19 -13.75
CA ALA A 193 -15.08 0.37 -12.91
C ALA A 193 -13.66 0.11 -13.46
N ARG A 194 -13.41 -1.07 -14.03
CA ARG A 194 -12.14 -1.39 -14.70
C ARG A 194 -11.91 -0.49 -15.93
N LEU A 195 -12.93 -0.36 -16.77
CA LEU A 195 -12.84 0.44 -18.00
C LEU A 195 -12.68 1.93 -17.71
N ALA A 196 -13.34 2.45 -16.67
CA ALA A 196 -13.28 3.87 -16.30
C ALA A 196 -11.84 4.36 -16.05
N ARG A 197 -10.96 3.51 -15.48
CA ARG A 197 -9.54 3.81 -15.23
C ARG A 197 -8.76 4.13 -16.52
N SER A 198 -9.21 3.58 -17.64
CA SER A 198 -8.59 3.73 -18.96
C SER A 198 -9.36 4.70 -19.88
N GLY A 199 -10.43 5.33 -19.38
CA GLY A 199 -11.34 6.15 -20.18
C GLY A 199 -12.25 5.34 -21.11
N GLY A 200 -12.24 4.00 -21.02
CA GLY A 200 -13.14 3.12 -21.76
C GLY A 200 -14.55 3.13 -21.19
N ARG A 201 -15.51 2.61 -21.98
CA ARG A 201 -16.91 2.50 -21.57
C ARG A 201 -17.56 1.21 -22.05
N LEU A 202 -18.43 0.66 -21.22
CA LEU A 202 -19.36 -0.39 -21.61
C LEU A 202 -20.48 0.25 -22.45
N THR A 203 -20.74 -0.26 -23.66
CA THR A 203 -21.81 0.31 -24.52
C THR A 203 -23.01 -0.61 -24.71
N ALA A 204 -22.82 -1.91 -24.50
CA ALA A 204 -23.90 -2.89 -24.65
C ALA A 204 -23.63 -4.13 -23.79
N GLU A 205 -24.71 -4.73 -23.31
CA GLU A 205 -24.74 -6.05 -22.70
C GLU A 205 -25.61 -7.00 -23.51
N ARG A 206 -25.22 -8.28 -23.61
CA ARG A 206 -26.08 -9.39 -23.99
C ARG A 206 -26.01 -10.51 -22.95
N ARG A 207 -27.17 -11.00 -22.53
CA ARG A 207 -27.28 -12.22 -21.71
C ARG A 207 -27.79 -13.35 -22.59
N THR A 208 -27.05 -14.45 -22.68
CA THR A 208 -27.36 -15.56 -23.61
C THR A 208 -27.35 -16.89 -22.87
N ALA A 209 -27.96 -17.93 -23.44
CA ALA A 209 -27.71 -19.30 -22.99
C ALA A 209 -26.20 -19.60 -23.06
N HIS A 210 -25.72 -20.49 -22.19
CA HIS A 210 -24.34 -20.98 -22.23
C HIS A 210 -24.17 -22.05 -23.32
N GLU A 211 -24.36 -21.63 -24.57
CA GLU A 211 -24.35 -22.47 -25.77
C GLU A 211 -23.53 -21.79 -26.87
N ILE A 212 -22.79 -22.59 -27.65
CA ILE A 212 -21.85 -22.11 -28.67
C ILE A 212 -22.52 -21.13 -29.65
N THR A 213 -23.64 -21.54 -30.26
CA THR A 213 -24.36 -20.73 -31.26
C THR A 213 -24.84 -19.40 -30.69
N ALA A 214 -25.46 -19.41 -29.50
CA ALA A 214 -25.99 -18.20 -28.87
C ALA A 214 -24.88 -17.19 -28.53
N VAL A 215 -23.72 -17.67 -28.07
CA VAL A 215 -22.56 -16.83 -27.80
C VAL A 215 -21.93 -16.30 -29.08
N ALA A 216 -21.82 -17.13 -30.12
CA ALA A 216 -21.24 -16.77 -31.42
C ALA A 216 -22.06 -15.64 -32.08
N GLU A 217 -23.38 -15.76 -32.11
CA GLU A 217 -24.29 -14.74 -32.66
C GLU A 217 -24.18 -13.42 -31.89
N ALA A 218 -24.15 -13.47 -30.55
CA ALA A 218 -23.98 -12.29 -29.72
C ALA A 218 -22.60 -11.64 -29.92
N ALA A 219 -21.53 -12.43 -30.05
CA ALA A 219 -20.18 -11.94 -30.30
C ALA A 219 -20.07 -11.25 -31.67
N ALA A 220 -20.61 -11.89 -32.72
CA ALA A 220 -20.68 -11.31 -34.05
C ALA A 220 -21.50 -10.02 -34.09
N SER A 221 -22.58 -9.95 -33.32
CA SER A 221 -23.37 -8.71 -33.20
C SER A 221 -22.59 -7.61 -32.49
N LEU A 222 -22.03 -7.86 -31.31
CA LEU A 222 -21.38 -6.83 -30.51
C LEU A 222 -20.06 -6.36 -31.14
N ALA A 223 -19.32 -7.23 -31.84
CA ALA A 223 -18.08 -6.87 -32.50
C ALA A 223 -18.26 -5.85 -33.65
N ARG A 224 -19.47 -5.74 -34.22
CA ARG A 224 -19.77 -4.69 -35.23
C ARG A 224 -19.83 -3.29 -34.60
N ASP A 225 -20.40 -3.19 -33.41
CA ASP A 225 -20.72 -1.91 -32.77
C ASP A 225 -19.66 -1.48 -31.74
N ASN A 226 -18.75 -2.39 -31.37
CA ASN A 226 -17.75 -2.20 -30.32
C ASN A 226 -16.32 -2.37 -30.84
N ASP A 227 -15.37 -1.78 -30.10
CA ASP A 227 -13.95 -1.90 -30.39
C ASP A 227 -13.36 -3.20 -29.81
N MET A 228 -14.03 -3.74 -28.77
CA MET A 228 -13.69 -4.98 -28.08
C MET A 228 -14.95 -5.66 -27.54
N VAL A 229 -14.94 -7.00 -27.44
CA VAL A 229 -15.99 -7.77 -26.75
C VAL A 229 -15.38 -8.56 -25.60
N VAL A 230 -16.02 -8.53 -24.43
CA VAL A 230 -15.65 -9.34 -23.27
C VAL A 230 -16.77 -10.33 -22.97
N ILE A 231 -16.42 -11.61 -22.87
CA ILE A 231 -17.36 -12.72 -22.66
C ILE A 231 -17.12 -13.30 -21.27
N PHE A 232 -18.14 -13.28 -20.43
CA PHE A 232 -18.14 -13.96 -19.13
C PHE A 232 -18.96 -15.25 -19.19
N GLY A 233 -18.26 -16.38 -19.11
CA GLY A 233 -18.87 -17.71 -19.01
C GLY A 233 -19.69 -17.89 -17.73
N ALA A 234 -20.74 -18.70 -17.83
CA ALA A 234 -21.58 -19.17 -16.73
C ALA A 234 -20.86 -20.27 -15.94
N SER A 235 -20.12 -21.10 -16.66
CA SER A 235 -19.20 -22.10 -16.15
C SER A 235 -17.74 -21.67 -16.39
N ALA A 236 -16.84 -22.24 -15.60
CA ALA A 236 -15.42 -22.20 -15.86
C ALA A 236 -15.11 -23.03 -17.12
N MET A 237 -14.19 -22.53 -17.95
CA MET A 237 -13.67 -23.27 -19.10
C MET A 237 -13.05 -24.58 -18.62
N SER A 238 -13.57 -25.71 -19.10
CA SER A 238 -13.12 -27.05 -18.75
C SER A 238 -12.11 -27.61 -19.75
N ASP A 239 -12.21 -27.21 -21.02
CA ASP A 239 -11.31 -27.60 -22.10
C ASP A 239 -11.24 -26.50 -23.19
N PHE A 240 -10.38 -26.68 -24.20
CA PHE A 240 -10.22 -25.74 -25.30
C PHE A 240 -11.34 -25.78 -26.34
N ALA A 241 -12.16 -26.83 -26.37
CA ALA A 241 -13.38 -26.93 -27.17
C ALA A 241 -14.65 -26.47 -26.42
N ASP A 242 -14.50 -25.88 -25.24
CA ASP A 242 -15.62 -25.34 -24.45
C ASP A 242 -16.29 -24.14 -25.15
N VAL A 243 -17.44 -23.70 -24.61
CA VAL A 243 -18.38 -22.77 -25.24
C VAL A 243 -17.73 -21.49 -25.74
N VAL A 244 -16.84 -20.87 -24.96
CA VAL A 244 -16.28 -19.54 -25.31
C VAL A 244 -15.28 -19.62 -26.47
N PRO A 245 -14.22 -20.45 -26.44
CA PRO A 245 -13.35 -20.65 -27.60
C PRO A 245 -14.12 -21.09 -28.85
N ALA A 246 -15.00 -22.10 -28.72
CA ALA A 246 -15.75 -22.64 -29.86
C ALA A 246 -16.70 -21.60 -30.47
N ALA A 247 -17.29 -20.72 -29.65
CA ALA A 247 -18.15 -19.64 -30.14
C ALA A 247 -17.36 -18.57 -30.92
N ILE A 248 -16.11 -18.29 -30.53
CA ILE A 248 -15.24 -17.38 -31.29
C ILE A 248 -14.96 -17.96 -32.67
N GLU A 249 -14.61 -19.25 -32.75
CA GLU A 249 -14.35 -19.93 -34.03
C GLU A 249 -15.60 -20.04 -34.90
N MET A 250 -16.75 -20.42 -34.32
CA MET A 250 -18.03 -20.49 -35.02
C MET A 250 -18.45 -19.14 -35.59
N ALA A 251 -18.16 -18.03 -34.90
CA ALA A 251 -18.41 -16.68 -35.41
C ALA A 251 -17.49 -16.27 -36.57
N GLY A 252 -16.53 -17.12 -36.97
CA GLY A 252 -15.51 -16.81 -37.99
C GLY A 252 -14.29 -16.09 -37.42
N GLY A 253 -14.09 -16.13 -36.11
CA GLY A 253 -12.94 -15.57 -35.42
C GLY A 253 -11.74 -16.53 -35.34
N THR A 254 -10.70 -16.09 -34.65
CA THR A 254 -9.51 -16.91 -34.37
C THR A 254 -9.15 -16.82 -32.90
N VAL A 255 -9.00 -17.97 -32.24
CA VAL A 255 -8.49 -18.05 -30.87
C VAL A 255 -6.96 -17.91 -30.92
N ILE A 256 -6.44 -16.85 -30.29
CA ILE A 256 -4.99 -16.61 -30.16
C ILE A 256 -4.43 -17.49 -29.04
N ARG A 257 -5.14 -17.54 -27.91
CA ARG A 257 -4.72 -18.29 -26.74
C ARG A 257 -5.93 -18.63 -25.89
N ALA A 258 -5.99 -19.87 -25.41
CA ALA A 258 -6.83 -20.26 -24.30
C ALA A 258 -5.92 -20.71 -23.14
N GLY A 259 -6.19 -20.17 -21.97
CA GLY A 259 -5.40 -20.34 -20.76
C GLY A 259 -4.26 -19.32 -20.62
N MET A 260 -3.95 -18.95 -19.39
CA MET A 260 -2.81 -18.11 -19.04
C MET A 260 -2.10 -18.60 -17.77
N PRO A 261 -0.79 -18.41 -17.61
CA PRO A 261 -0.05 -18.81 -16.43
C PRO A 261 -0.13 -17.76 -15.29
N VAL A 262 -1.31 -17.18 -15.05
CA VAL A 262 -1.54 -16.19 -13.97
C VAL A 262 -2.69 -16.67 -13.07
N ASP A 263 -2.50 -16.61 -11.76
CA ASP A 263 -3.48 -17.03 -10.74
C ASP A 263 -3.72 -15.90 -9.74
N PRO A 264 -4.96 -15.37 -9.65
CA PRO A 264 -6.13 -15.69 -10.46
C PRO A 264 -6.09 -15.13 -11.89
N GLY A 265 -6.67 -15.87 -12.85
CA GLY A 265 -6.72 -15.47 -14.26
C GLY A 265 -6.62 -16.62 -15.26
N ASN A 266 -6.17 -17.78 -14.80
CA ASN A 266 -5.73 -18.93 -15.58
C ASN A 266 -6.64 -19.44 -16.70
N LEU A 267 -7.95 -19.18 -16.65
CA LEU A 267 -8.93 -19.60 -17.66
C LEU A 267 -9.28 -18.50 -18.69
N LEU A 268 -8.42 -17.50 -18.84
CA LEU A 268 -8.58 -16.46 -19.86
C LEU A 268 -8.55 -17.06 -21.28
N VAL A 269 -9.43 -16.57 -22.15
CA VAL A 269 -9.37 -16.82 -23.60
C VAL A 269 -9.15 -15.48 -24.30
N LEU A 270 -8.19 -15.42 -25.23
CA LEU A 270 -7.96 -14.28 -26.10
C LEU A 270 -8.14 -14.71 -27.55
N GLY A 271 -8.93 -13.96 -28.29
CA GLY A 271 -9.15 -14.17 -29.71
C GLY A 271 -9.42 -12.88 -30.47
N THR A 272 -9.69 -13.05 -31.76
CA THR A 272 -10.08 -11.97 -32.65
C THR A 272 -11.33 -12.35 -33.43
N LEU A 273 -12.14 -11.36 -33.78
CA LEU A 273 -13.32 -11.52 -34.63
C LEU A 273 -13.51 -10.24 -35.46
N ALA A 274 -13.52 -10.36 -36.79
CA ALA A 274 -13.61 -9.23 -37.71
C ALA A 274 -12.61 -8.08 -37.39
N GLY A 275 -11.38 -8.44 -37.02
CA GLY A 275 -10.32 -7.48 -36.65
C GLY A 275 -10.47 -6.86 -35.25
N LYS A 276 -11.52 -7.19 -34.49
CA LYS A 276 -11.73 -6.76 -33.10
C LYS A 276 -11.19 -7.79 -32.12
N ARG A 277 -10.84 -7.34 -30.90
CA ARG A 277 -10.36 -8.22 -29.82
C ARG A 277 -11.53 -8.80 -29.07
N ILE A 278 -11.46 -10.10 -28.80
CA ILE A 278 -12.43 -10.84 -27.99
C ILE A 278 -11.70 -11.44 -26.79
N ILE A 279 -12.19 -11.16 -25.58
CA ILE A 279 -11.63 -11.69 -24.34
C ILE A 279 -12.68 -12.55 -23.65
N GLY A 280 -12.44 -13.85 -23.55
CA GLY A 280 -13.14 -14.71 -22.60
C GLY A 280 -12.57 -14.48 -21.20
N ALA A 281 -13.30 -13.74 -20.37
CA ALA A 281 -12.88 -13.42 -19.02
C ALA A 281 -13.12 -14.61 -18.07
N PRO A 282 -12.14 -14.97 -17.24
CA PRO A 282 -12.32 -16.03 -16.26
C PRO A 282 -13.34 -15.60 -15.19
N GLY A 283 -14.05 -16.55 -14.57
CA GLY A 283 -15.10 -16.25 -13.59
C GLY A 283 -14.63 -15.40 -12.40
N CYS A 284 -13.35 -15.51 -12.02
CA CYS A 284 -12.73 -14.68 -10.98
C CYS A 284 -12.65 -13.19 -11.33
N ALA A 285 -12.70 -12.80 -12.61
CA ALA A 285 -12.70 -11.40 -13.04
C ALA A 285 -14.01 -10.66 -12.70
N ARG A 286 -15.04 -11.37 -12.22
CA ARG A 286 -16.27 -10.78 -11.61
C ARG A 286 -16.01 -10.15 -10.23
N SER A 287 -14.80 -10.29 -9.70
CA SER A 287 -14.31 -9.62 -8.48
C SER A 287 -13.58 -8.31 -8.86
N PRO A 288 -13.60 -7.26 -8.01
CA PRO A 288 -12.81 -6.04 -8.25
C PRO A 288 -11.31 -6.22 -8.00
N LYS A 289 -10.87 -7.34 -7.41
CA LYS A 289 -9.45 -7.62 -7.18
C LYS A 289 -8.68 -7.76 -8.50
N GLU A 290 -7.38 -7.47 -8.47
CA GLU A 290 -6.50 -7.69 -9.62
C GLU A 290 -6.58 -9.13 -10.13
N ASN A 291 -6.55 -9.27 -11.46
CA ASN A 291 -6.67 -10.53 -12.16
C ASN A 291 -5.75 -10.54 -13.39
N GLY A 292 -5.31 -11.71 -13.85
CA GLY A 292 -4.60 -11.83 -15.12
C GLY A 292 -5.38 -11.27 -16.32
N PHE A 293 -6.72 -11.22 -16.24
CA PHE A 293 -7.58 -10.46 -17.16
C PHE A 293 -7.15 -9.00 -17.33
N ASP A 294 -6.77 -8.32 -16.25
CA ASP A 294 -6.38 -6.91 -16.26
C ASP A 294 -5.10 -6.68 -17.06
N TRP A 295 -4.14 -7.59 -16.92
CA TRP A 295 -2.87 -7.49 -17.66
C TRP A 295 -3.07 -7.56 -19.18
N VAL A 296 -4.07 -8.33 -19.63
CA VAL A 296 -4.43 -8.41 -21.05
C VAL A 296 -5.27 -7.21 -21.46
N LEU A 297 -6.28 -6.85 -20.66
CA LEU A 297 -7.16 -5.71 -20.94
C LEU A 297 -6.36 -4.41 -21.06
N ASP A 298 -5.56 -4.08 -20.04
CA ASP A 298 -4.83 -2.81 -19.96
C ASP A 298 -3.86 -2.64 -21.15
N ARG A 299 -3.18 -3.73 -21.55
CA ARG A 299 -2.31 -3.72 -22.74
C ARG A 299 -3.11 -3.43 -24.01
N LEU A 300 -4.21 -4.14 -24.24
CA LEU A 300 -5.02 -3.95 -25.44
C LEU A 300 -5.62 -2.55 -25.50
N VAL A 301 -6.06 -2.00 -24.37
CA VAL A 301 -6.60 -0.64 -24.27
C VAL A 301 -5.52 0.44 -24.46
N ALA A 302 -4.27 0.14 -24.10
CA ALA A 302 -3.10 0.97 -24.41
C ALA A 302 -2.61 0.82 -25.86
N GLY A 303 -3.31 0.03 -26.71
CA GLY A 303 -2.93 -0.22 -28.10
C GLY A 303 -1.75 -1.18 -28.27
N LEU A 304 -1.37 -1.91 -27.22
CA LEU A 304 -0.33 -2.94 -27.28
C LEU A 304 -0.96 -4.28 -27.66
N ASP A 305 -0.37 -4.94 -28.65
CA ASP A 305 -0.78 -6.30 -28.99
C ASP A 305 -0.42 -7.28 -27.85
N VAL A 306 -1.17 -8.38 -27.78
CA VAL A 306 -0.96 -9.48 -26.84
C VAL A 306 -0.95 -10.77 -27.63
N THR A 307 0.23 -11.36 -27.76
CA THR A 307 0.43 -12.64 -28.45
C THR A 307 0.31 -13.83 -27.50
N ALA A 308 0.19 -15.04 -28.05
CA ALA A 308 0.26 -16.27 -27.27
C ALA A 308 1.58 -16.39 -26.49
N LYS A 309 2.70 -15.94 -27.08
CA LYS A 309 4.02 -15.93 -26.43
C LYS A 309 4.06 -14.96 -25.26
N ASP A 310 3.44 -13.78 -25.40
CA ASP A 310 3.34 -12.81 -24.31
C ASP A 310 2.60 -13.38 -23.12
N ILE A 311 1.43 -13.99 -23.35
CA ILE A 311 0.64 -14.63 -22.30
C ILE A 311 1.44 -15.75 -21.63
N ALA A 312 2.12 -16.60 -22.40
CA ALA A 312 2.97 -17.66 -21.84
C ALA A 312 4.11 -17.10 -20.95
N GLY A 313 4.64 -15.93 -21.27
CA GLY A 313 5.66 -15.23 -20.49
C GLY A 313 5.18 -14.62 -19.17
N MET A 314 3.86 -14.53 -18.95
CA MET A 314 3.27 -13.93 -17.73
C MET A 314 3.39 -14.83 -16.48
N GLY A 315 4.00 -16.00 -16.57
CA GLY A 315 4.14 -16.92 -15.44
C GLY A 315 5.06 -16.40 -14.33
N VAL A 316 6.12 -15.68 -14.69
CA VAL A 316 7.01 -15.05 -13.71
C VAL A 316 6.30 -13.83 -13.14
N GLY A 317 6.05 -13.84 -11.83
CA GLY A 317 5.21 -12.83 -11.17
C GLY A 317 3.70 -13.04 -11.36
N GLY A 318 3.29 -14.12 -12.03
CA GLY A 318 1.87 -14.42 -12.30
C GLY A 318 1.07 -14.91 -11.09
N LEU A 319 1.63 -14.92 -9.88
CA LEU A 319 0.91 -15.23 -8.66
C LEU A 319 0.54 -13.92 -7.96
N LEU A 320 -0.67 -13.42 -8.20
CA LEU A 320 -1.08 -12.09 -7.75
C LEU A 320 -1.41 -12.09 -6.25
N MET A 321 -2.61 -12.58 -5.88
CA MET A 321 -3.10 -12.65 -4.49
C MET A 321 -4.21 -13.71 -4.36
N GLU A 322 -4.36 -14.33 -3.18
CA GLU A 322 -5.39 -15.34 -2.92
C GLU A 322 -6.83 -14.79 -3.09
N ILE A 323 -7.64 -15.45 -3.92
CA ILE A 323 -9.09 -15.22 -3.98
C ILE A 323 -9.77 -16.07 -2.89
N PRO A 324 -10.67 -15.49 -2.05
CA PRO A 324 -11.39 -16.20 -0.98
C PRO A 324 -12.34 -17.33 -1.40
N THR A 325 -12.48 -17.64 -2.69
CA THR A 325 -13.50 -18.57 -3.19
C THR A 325 -12.90 -19.52 -4.21
N ARG A 326 -12.30 -20.62 -3.73
CA ARG A 326 -12.04 -21.81 -4.54
C ARG A 326 -12.85 -22.96 -3.93
N PRO A 327 -13.61 -23.76 -4.72
CA PRO A 327 -14.48 -24.82 -4.18
C PRO A 327 -13.75 -26.09 -3.71
N GLN A 328 -12.42 -26.13 -3.71
CA GLN A 328 -11.65 -27.30 -3.25
C GLN A 328 -10.71 -26.92 -2.11
N PRO A 329 -10.61 -27.75 -1.04
CA PRO A 329 -9.69 -27.50 0.05
C PRO A 329 -8.26 -27.71 -0.46
N ARG A 330 -7.42 -26.68 -0.35
CA ARG A 330 -5.97 -26.87 -0.42
C ARG A 330 -5.53 -27.80 0.71
N GLU A 331 -4.40 -28.47 0.50
CA GLU A 331 -3.57 -28.97 1.60
C GLU A 331 -3.52 -27.90 2.72
N PRO A 332 -3.71 -28.28 3.99
CA PRO A 332 -3.77 -27.32 5.07
C PRO A 332 -2.51 -26.46 5.03
N LEU A 333 -2.70 -25.18 4.71
CA LEU A 333 -1.66 -24.18 4.87
C LEU A 333 -1.16 -24.30 6.32
N PRO A 334 0.17 -24.25 6.58
CA PRO A 334 0.64 -24.07 7.94
C PRO A 334 -0.06 -22.82 8.49
N ALA A 335 -0.70 -22.96 9.66
CA ALA A 335 -1.60 -21.95 10.22
C ALA A 335 -1.01 -20.54 10.07
N LYS A 336 -1.68 -19.66 9.31
CA LYS A 336 -1.32 -18.23 9.24
C LYS A 336 -1.15 -17.76 10.69
N SER A 337 0.01 -17.20 11.04
CA SER A 337 0.22 -16.60 12.36
C SER A 337 -0.95 -15.64 12.59
N GLN A 338 -1.78 -15.91 13.60
CA GLN A 338 -2.98 -15.11 13.87
C GLN A 338 -2.58 -13.63 13.94
N LEU A 339 -3.29 -12.75 13.22
CA LEU A 339 -3.05 -11.30 13.31
C LEU A 339 -3.12 -10.90 14.79
N LYS A 340 -1.98 -10.47 15.32
CA LYS A 340 -1.81 -10.12 16.73
C LYS A 340 -2.42 -8.75 16.98
N VAL A 341 -3.23 -8.65 18.02
CA VAL A 341 -3.85 -7.39 18.45
C VAL A 341 -3.34 -7.08 19.85
N GLY A 342 -2.78 -5.89 20.05
CA GLY A 342 -2.42 -5.40 21.38
C GLY A 342 -3.53 -4.53 21.95
N ILE A 343 -3.72 -4.55 23.27
CA ILE A 343 -4.60 -3.61 23.96
C ILE A 343 -3.76 -2.45 24.51
N VAL A 344 -4.25 -1.23 24.30
CA VAL A 344 -3.79 -0.02 24.96
C VAL A 344 -4.88 0.44 25.91
N LEU A 345 -4.68 0.19 27.21
CA LEU A 345 -5.56 0.59 28.30
C LEU A 345 -5.20 2.00 28.78
N LEU A 346 -6.08 2.97 28.56
CA LEU A 346 -5.86 4.35 28.96
C LEU A 346 -6.26 4.57 30.42
N ALA A 347 -5.26 4.75 31.28
CA ALA A 347 -5.42 4.90 32.73
C ALA A 347 -4.68 6.14 33.30
N ALA A 348 -4.41 7.14 32.45
CA ALA A 348 -3.65 8.33 32.82
C ALA A 348 -4.51 9.54 33.27
N GLY A 349 -5.84 9.42 33.17
CA GLY A 349 -6.79 10.52 33.36
C GLY A 349 -6.84 11.09 34.78
N ARG A 350 -7.11 12.40 34.89
CA ARG A 350 -7.13 13.16 36.15
C ARG A 350 -8.42 13.02 36.97
N SER A 351 -9.45 12.34 36.45
CA SER A 351 -10.78 12.27 37.08
C SER A 351 -11.38 13.64 37.44
N SER A 352 -11.08 14.70 36.67
CA SER A 352 -11.40 16.09 37.06
C SER A 352 -12.90 16.36 37.27
N ARG A 353 -13.78 15.59 36.63
CA ARG A 353 -15.25 15.69 36.77
C ARG A 353 -15.78 15.03 38.06
N MET A 354 -14.96 14.26 38.77
CA MET A 354 -15.33 13.59 40.03
C MET A 354 -15.18 14.46 41.28
N GLY A 355 -14.58 15.65 41.16
CA GLY A 355 -14.46 16.60 42.27
C GLY A 355 -13.63 16.11 43.47
N GLY A 356 -12.81 15.07 43.31
CA GLY A 356 -12.02 14.49 44.40
C GLY A 356 -11.25 13.22 44.00
N PRO A 357 -11.56 12.04 44.55
CA PRO A 357 -10.77 10.82 44.36
C PRO A 357 -10.74 10.28 42.92
N ASN A 358 -9.70 9.49 42.61
CA ASN A 358 -9.49 8.94 41.27
C ASN A 358 -10.50 7.82 40.97
N LYS A 359 -11.37 8.01 39.96
CA LYS A 359 -12.44 7.06 39.60
C LYS A 359 -11.91 5.67 39.26
N LEU A 360 -10.69 5.59 38.72
CA LEU A 360 -10.04 4.33 38.35
C LEU A 360 -9.76 3.44 39.56
N LEU A 361 -9.68 4.03 40.77
CA LEU A 361 -9.45 3.34 42.03
C LEU A 361 -10.74 3.02 42.79
N ALA A 362 -11.90 3.45 42.29
CA ALA A 362 -13.19 3.12 42.87
C ALA A 362 -13.41 1.60 42.89
N LEU A 363 -14.00 1.10 43.97
CA LEU A 363 -14.23 -0.32 44.16
C LEU A 363 -15.57 -0.73 43.57
N PHE A 364 -15.55 -1.75 42.73
CA PHE A 364 -16.72 -2.49 42.27
C PHE A 364 -16.59 -3.91 42.81
N ASN A 365 -17.51 -4.30 43.69
CA ASN A 365 -17.45 -5.60 44.39
C ASN A 365 -16.08 -5.88 45.05
N GLY A 366 -15.50 -4.85 45.68
CA GLY A 366 -14.22 -4.96 46.40
C GLY A 366 -12.96 -4.87 45.53
N GLN A 367 -13.10 -4.68 44.21
CA GLN A 367 -11.98 -4.58 43.28
C GLN A 367 -11.95 -3.21 42.58
N SER A 368 -10.75 -2.62 42.46
CA SER A 368 -10.63 -1.33 41.74
C SER A 368 -11.03 -1.44 40.27
N LEU A 369 -11.68 -0.40 39.75
CA LEU A 369 -12.18 -0.36 38.38
C LEU A 369 -11.07 -0.62 37.34
N VAL A 370 -9.91 0.02 37.49
CA VAL A 370 -8.78 -0.18 36.58
C VAL A 370 -8.26 -1.62 36.60
N ARG A 371 -8.26 -2.27 37.77
CA ARG A 371 -7.84 -3.67 37.90
C ARG A 371 -8.83 -4.59 37.20
N ARG A 372 -10.12 -4.36 37.40
CA ARG A 372 -11.18 -5.12 36.72
C ARG A 372 -11.07 -5.01 35.20
N THR A 373 -10.84 -3.80 34.67
CA THR A 373 -10.68 -3.58 33.22
C THR A 373 -9.40 -4.23 32.70
N ALA A 374 -8.28 -4.15 33.43
CA ALA A 374 -7.04 -4.81 33.05
C ALA A 374 -7.15 -6.35 33.06
N GLU A 375 -7.80 -6.94 34.06
CA GLU A 375 -8.02 -8.40 34.10
C GLU A 375 -8.89 -8.87 32.93
N ARG A 376 -9.90 -8.09 32.54
CA ARG A 376 -10.71 -8.38 31.35
C ARG A 376 -9.92 -8.27 30.05
N ALA A 377 -9.02 -7.30 29.95
CA ALA A 377 -8.12 -7.17 28.82
C ALA A 377 -7.17 -8.37 28.72
N LEU A 378 -6.60 -8.80 29.84
CA LEU A 378 -5.72 -9.98 29.92
C LEU A 378 -6.45 -11.31 29.66
N ALA A 379 -7.73 -11.39 30.01
CA ALA A 379 -8.57 -12.55 29.72
C ALA A 379 -9.08 -12.62 28.27
N SER A 380 -8.74 -11.64 27.42
CA SER A 380 -9.13 -11.62 26.01
C SER A 380 -8.12 -12.33 25.10
N LYS A 381 -8.45 -12.44 23.81
CA LYS A 381 -7.58 -12.94 22.74
C LYS A 381 -6.46 -11.97 22.33
N ALA A 382 -6.27 -10.87 23.06
CA ALA A 382 -5.20 -9.92 22.81
C ALA A 382 -3.83 -10.56 23.08
N SER A 383 -2.82 -10.13 22.34
CA SER A 383 -1.45 -10.64 22.45
C SER A 383 -0.61 -9.94 23.53
N GLY A 384 -1.17 -8.92 24.18
CA GLY A 384 -0.54 -8.17 25.26
C GLY A 384 -1.36 -6.93 25.62
N THR A 385 -1.15 -6.43 26.83
CA THR A 385 -1.83 -5.22 27.35
C THR A 385 -0.80 -4.19 27.80
N ILE A 386 -0.83 -3.03 27.15
CA ILE A 386 -0.10 -1.83 27.54
C ILE A 386 -1.04 -0.97 28.38
N VAL A 387 -0.65 -0.63 29.61
CA VAL A 387 -1.41 0.28 30.49
C VAL A 387 -0.70 1.63 30.52
N VAL A 388 -1.39 2.66 30.03
CA VAL A 388 -0.87 4.02 30.01
C VAL A 388 -1.17 4.69 31.35
N THR A 389 -0.13 5.00 32.13
CA THR A 389 -0.23 5.62 33.45
C THR A 389 0.21 7.08 33.44
N GLY A 390 -0.46 7.92 34.24
CA GLY A 390 -0.19 9.36 34.35
C GLY A 390 -0.53 9.88 35.74
N HIS A 391 -1.67 10.54 35.90
CA HIS A 391 -2.09 11.05 37.20
C HIS A 391 -2.18 9.94 38.28
N GLN A 392 -1.55 10.15 39.43
CA GLN A 392 -1.47 9.16 40.52
C GLN A 392 -0.92 7.78 40.09
N ARG A 393 0.03 7.75 39.15
CA ARG A 393 0.62 6.52 38.60
C ARG A 393 0.98 5.45 39.64
N GLU A 394 1.53 5.84 40.79
CA GLU A 394 1.95 4.89 41.83
C GLU A 394 0.76 4.13 42.42
N ARG A 395 -0.37 4.83 42.65
CA ARG A 395 -1.61 4.20 43.14
C ARG A 395 -2.20 3.28 42.07
N VAL A 396 -2.19 3.70 40.80
CA VAL A 396 -2.70 2.87 39.68
C VAL A 396 -1.85 1.62 39.48
N ARG A 397 -0.51 1.74 39.51
CA ARG A 397 0.42 0.60 39.44
C ARG A 397 0.24 -0.34 40.63
N ALA A 398 0.10 0.19 41.85
CA ALA A 398 -0.17 -0.61 43.03
C ALA A 398 -1.48 -1.41 42.90
N ALA A 399 -2.55 -0.79 42.38
CA ALA A 399 -3.83 -1.46 42.14
C ALA A 399 -3.72 -2.60 41.11
N LEU A 400 -2.77 -2.51 40.18
CA LEU A 400 -2.50 -3.49 39.13
C LEU A 400 -1.38 -4.49 39.49
N SER A 401 -0.88 -4.44 40.73
CA SER A 401 0.20 -5.33 41.17
C SER A 401 -0.18 -6.80 41.00
N GLY A 402 0.75 -7.57 40.43
CA GLY A 402 0.61 -9.00 40.13
C GLY A 402 -0.04 -9.32 38.78
N LEU A 403 -0.43 -8.34 37.98
CA LEU A 403 -0.95 -8.55 36.63
C LEU A 403 0.17 -8.50 35.57
N ASP A 404 0.05 -9.33 34.54
CA ASP A 404 1.00 -9.39 33.41
C ASP A 404 0.72 -8.27 32.39
N VAL A 405 0.99 -7.03 32.80
CA VAL A 405 0.81 -5.82 31.98
C VAL A 405 2.12 -5.08 31.80
N THR A 406 2.27 -4.40 30.66
CA THR A 406 3.37 -3.47 30.43
C THR A 406 2.92 -2.05 30.72
N PHE A 407 3.69 -1.29 31.50
CA PHE A 407 3.36 0.10 31.81
C PHE A 407 4.03 1.06 30.83
N ALA A 408 3.24 1.96 30.25
CA ALA A 408 3.70 3.11 29.48
C ALA A 408 3.47 4.38 30.31
N ASP A 409 4.53 5.09 30.67
CA ASP A 409 4.42 6.34 31.41
C ASP A 409 4.13 7.51 30.47
N ASN A 410 3.04 8.22 30.75
CA ASN A 410 2.71 9.48 30.09
C ASN A 410 2.92 10.65 31.07
N PRO A 411 4.10 11.31 31.07
CA PRO A 411 4.33 12.48 31.92
C PRO A 411 3.46 13.68 31.50
N ASP A 412 3.08 13.74 30.22
CA ASP A 412 2.32 14.85 29.60
C ASP A 412 0.82 14.55 29.58
N PHE A 413 0.32 13.79 30.55
CA PHE A 413 -1.10 13.41 30.67
C PHE A 413 -2.05 14.61 30.82
N ALA A 414 -1.52 15.77 31.20
CA ALA A 414 -2.29 17.01 31.35
C ALA A 414 -2.67 17.64 29.99
N ASP A 415 -1.97 17.29 28.91
CA ASP A 415 -2.10 17.92 27.59
C ASP A 415 -3.19 17.25 26.70
N GLY A 416 -3.89 16.25 27.25
CA GLY A 416 -5.08 15.63 26.65
C GLY A 416 -4.93 14.17 26.26
N LEU A 417 -6.00 13.57 25.75
CA LEU A 417 -6.06 12.15 25.38
C LEU A 417 -4.99 11.75 24.34
N SER A 418 -4.60 12.68 23.44
CA SER A 418 -3.63 12.42 22.38
C SER A 418 -2.26 11.98 22.91
N THR A 419 -1.75 12.57 24.00
CA THR A 419 -0.45 12.19 24.59
C THR A 419 -0.50 10.76 25.16
N SER A 420 -1.65 10.36 25.70
CA SER A 420 -1.85 9.00 26.22
C SER A 420 -1.91 7.96 25.11
N LEU A 421 -2.57 8.29 23.99
CA LEU A 421 -2.58 7.42 22.80
C LEU A 421 -1.18 7.24 22.22
N LYS A 422 -0.40 8.33 22.09
CA LYS A 422 0.98 8.28 21.60
C LYS A 422 1.86 7.40 22.49
N ALA A 423 1.80 7.62 23.80
CA ALA A 423 2.57 6.82 24.77
C ALA A 423 2.21 5.33 24.68
N GLY A 424 0.92 5.00 24.60
CA GLY A 424 0.47 3.60 24.49
C GLY A 424 0.88 2.90 23.20
N ILE A 425 0.71 3.57 22.04
CA ILE A 425 1.08 3.01 20.74
C ILE A 425 2.59 2.82 20.61
N ALA A 426 3.40 3.73 21.15
CA ALA A 426 4.87 3.64 21.10
C ALA A 426 5.44 2.41 21.84
N TYR A 427 4.69 1.84 22.79
CA TYR A 427 5.08 0.66 23.55
C TYR A 427 4.61 -0.66 22.92
N LEU A 428 3.85 -0.62 21.83
CA LEU A 428 3.40 -1.84 21.16
C LEU A 428 4.54 -2.51 20.36
N PRO A 429 4.64 -3.86 20.38
CA PRO A 429 5.60 -4.59 19.56
C PRO A 429 5.46 -4.35 18.06
N GLU A 430 6.57 -4.51 17.34
CA GLU A 430 6.62 -4.31 15.88
C GLU A 430 5.76 -5.30 15.09
N ASP A 431 5.40 -6.44 15.65
CA ASP A 431 4.60 -7.48 15.00
C ASP A 431 3.09 -7.39 15.26
N ILE A 432 2.64 -6.39 16.03
CA ILE A 432 1.21 -6.12 16.25
C ILE A 432 0.56 -5.57 14.99
N ALA A 433 -0.54 -6.20 14.55
CA ALA A 433 -1.32 -5.81 13.39
C ALA A 433 -2.34 -4.70 13.68
N GLY A 434 -2.78 -4.55 14.93
CA GLY A 434 -3.71 -3.49 15.35
C GLY A 434 -3.72 -3.26 16.85
N ALA A 435 -4.12 -2.06 17.25
CA ALA A 435 -4.20 -1.63 18.64
C ALA A 435 -5.66 -1.40 19.04
N MET A 436 -6.14 -2.11 20.06
CA MET A 436 -7.43 -1.84 20.67
C MET A 436 -7.27 -0.84 21.81
N ILE A 437 -7.88 0.33 21.64
CA ILE A 437 -7.93 1.39 22.64
C ILE A 437 -9.10 1.10 23.58
N VAL A 438 -8.78 0.82 24.84
CA VAL A 438 -9.73 0.56 25.92
C VAL A 438 -9.60 1.66 26.96
N LEU A 439 -10.71 2.23 27.43
CA LEU A 439 -10.69 3.24 28.49
C LEU A 439 -10.76 2.56 29.86
N GLY A 440 -9.97 3.04 30.82
CA GLY A 440 -9.85 2.42 32.15
C GLY A 440 -11.11 2.47 33.01
N ASP A 441 -12.08 3.31 32.63
CA ASP A 441 -13.29 3.67 33.35
C ASP A 441 -14.57 3.04 32.76
N MET A 442 -14.44 1.92 32.04
CA MET A 442 -15.54 1.21 31.39
C MET A 442 -15.96 -0.05 32.19
N PRO A 443 -16.84 0.05 33.20
CA PRO A 443 -17.24 -1.10 34.03
C PRO A 443 -18.09 -2.14 33.27
N GLY A 444 -18.72 -1.76 32.16
CA GLY A 444 -19.63 -2.61 31.40
C GLY A 444 -18.96 -3.55 30.39
N VAL A 445 -17.73 -3.26 29.94
CA VAL A 445 -17.07 -4.02 28.85
C VAL A 445 -16.54 -5.35 29.38
N ALA A 446 -16.95 -6.48 28.79
CA ALA A 446 -16.46 -7.82 29.14
C ALA A 446 -15.34 -8.30 28.20
N SER A 447 -14.58 -9.32 28.60
CA SER A 447 -13.53 -9.93 27.74
C SER A 447 -14.10 -10.49 26.44
N ALA A 448 -15.31 -11.05 26.48
CA ALA A 448 -16.02 -11.53 25.30
C ALA A 448 -16.33 -10.40 24.29
N ASP A 449 -16.56 -9.17 24.75
CA ASP A 449 -16.77 -8.03 23.87
C ASP A 449 -15.47 -7.65 23.15
N LEU A 450 -14.35 -7.63 23.87
CA LEU A 450 -13.02 -7.42 23.29
C LEU A 450 -12.71 -8.50 22.24
N ASP A 451 -13.02 -9.76 22.53
CA ASP A 451 -12.85 -10.87 21.60
C ASP A 451 -13.66 -10.70 20.31
N ARG A 452 -14.91 -10.20 20.42
CA ARG A 452 -15.75 -9.91 19.25
C ARG A 452 -15.15 -8.85 18.36
N LEU A 453 -14.56 -7.79 18.93
CA LEU A 453 -13.85 -6.77 18.16
C LEU A 453 -12.58 -7.34 17.50
N ILE A 454 -11.79 -8.16 18.22
CA ILE A 454 -10.59 -8.81 17.67
C ILE A 454 -10.95 -9.75 16.52
N ASP A 455 -12.01 -10.55 16.68
CA ASP A 455 -12.46 -11.49 15.65
C ASP A 455 -13.00 -10.74 14.43
N ALA A 456 -13.74 -9.64 14.62
CA ALA A 456 -14.18 -8.78 13.53
C ALA A 456 -13.00 -8.15 12.78
N PHE A 457 -11.97 -7.69 13.48
CA PHE A 457 -10.75 -7.15 12.88
C PHE A 457 -9.98 -8.18 12.06
N ARG A 458 -9.83 -9.39 12.61
CA ARG A 458 -9.21 -10.53 11.91
C ARG A 458 -10.01 -10.92 10.67
N LYS A 459 -11.34 -10.94 10.76
CA LYS A 459 -12.24 -11.21 9.63
C LYS A 459 -12.17 -10.14 8.54
N ALA A 460 -11.95 -8.88 8.92
CA ALA A 460 -11.71 -7.77 8.01
C ALA A 460 -10.28 -7.73 7.42
N GLY A 461 -9.43 -8.72 7.75
CA GLY A 461 -8.07 -8.82 7.22
C GLY A 461 -7.07 -7.85 7.86
N GLY A 462 -7.42 -7.21 8.98
CA GLY A 462 -6.52 -6.36 9.75
C GLY A 462 -6.32 -4.93 9.25
N ASN A 463 -7.11 -4.48 8.27
CA ASN A 463 -6.95 -3.17 7.63
C ASN A 463 -8.09 -2.17 7.93
N SER A 464 -9.13 -2.60 8.63
CA SER A 464 -10.30 -1.78 8.95
C SER A 464 -10.25 -1.28 10.39
N VAL A 465 -10.88 -0.13 10.64
CA VAL A 465 -11.18 0.32 12.00
C VAL A 465 -12.38 -0.49 12.51
N VAL A 466 -12.25 -1.10 13.68
CA VAL A 466 -13.37 -1.81 14.31
C VAL A 466 -13.77 -1.07 15.56
N ARG A 467 -15.02 -0.63 15.67
CA ARG A 467 -15.51 0.14 16.81
C ARG A 467 -16.68 -0.56 17.49
N ALA A 468 -16.71 -0.50 18.81
CA ALA A 468 -17.88 -0.89 19.56
C ALA A 468 -19.06 0.04 19.23
N SER A 469 -20.28 -0.50 19.23
CA SER A 469 -21.51 0.26 19.08
C SER A 469 -22.57 -0.21 20.07
N HIS A 470 -23.53 0.68 20.35
CA HIS A 470 -24.77 0.38 21.06
C HIS A 470 -25.95 1.06 20.37
N GLU A 471 -26.93 0.29 19.91
CA GLU A 471 -28.12 0.80 19.19
C GLU A 471 -27.75 1.69 18.00
N GLY A 472 -26.71 1.31 17.26
CA GLY A 472 -26.18 2.07 16.13
C GLY A 472 -25.42 3.35 16.51
N LYS A 473 -25.30 3.67 17.80
CA LYS A 473 -24.42 4.74 18.29
C LYS A 473 -23.03 4.17 18.49
N ARG A 474 -22.03 4.88 17.98
CA ARG A 474 -20.62 4.55 18.22
C ARG A 474 -20.26 4.64 19.70
N GLY A 475 -19.35 3.78 20.13
CA GLY A 475 -18.82 3.74 21.49
C GLY A 475 -17.36 3.31 21.53
N ASN A 476 -16.90 2.91 22.71
CA ASN A 476 -15.59 2.33 22.97
C ASN A 476 -15.77 0.86 23.41
N PRO A 477 -14.77 -0.02 23.27
CA PRO A 477 -13.43 0.19 22.71
C PRO A 477 -13.40 0.42 21.20
N VAL A 478 -12.26 0.92 20.71
CA VAL A 478 -11.98 1.09 19.27
C VAL A 478 -10.65 0.42 18.93
N LEU A 479 -10.67 -0.44 17.91
CA LEU A 479 -9.49 -1.13 17.38
C LEU A 479 -9.03 -0.46 16.08
N LEU A 480 -7.80 0.04 16.11
CA LEU A 480 -7.15 0.76 15.03
C LEU A 480 -6.14 -0.15 14.31
N PRO A 481 -6.16 -0.23 12.96
CA PRO A 481 -5.15 -0.95 12.21
C PRO A 481 -3.79 -0.28 12.34
N ARG A 482 -2.70 -1.06 12.20
CA ARG A 482 -1.31 -0.56 12.25
C ARG A 482 -1.05 0.60 11.28
N SER A 483 -1.73 0.63 10.14
CA SER A 483 -1.64 1.71 9.15
C SER A 483 -1.96 3.10 9.73
N LEU A 484 -2.75 3.19 10.81
CA LEU A 484 -3.07 4.45 11.47
C LEU A 484 -2.05 4.89 12.52
N PHE A 485 -1.09 4.03 12.92
CA PHE A 485 -0.16 4.36 14.00
C PHE A 485 0.71 5.60 13.70
N PRO A 486 1.23 5.81 12.46
CA PRO A 486 1.96 7.02 12.13
C PRO A 486 1.09 8.29 12.28
N ALA A 487 -0.19 8.21 11.93
CA ALA A 487 -1.10 9.36 12.05
C ALA A 487 -1.40 9.73 13.51
N ILE A 488 -1.43 8.75 14.43
CA ILE A 488 -1.58 8.98 15.88
C ILE A 488 -0.43 9.82 16.45
N ALA A 489 0.80 9.66 15.92
CA ALA A 489 1.95 10.45 16.35
C ALA A 489 1.74 11.97 16.14
N HIS A 490 0.89 12.36 15.21
CA HIS A 490 0.61 13.75 14.86
C HIS A 490 -0.65 14.34 15.52
N LEU A 491 -1.37 13.58 16.37
CA LEU A 491 -2.54 14.11 17.10
C LEU A 491 -2.15 15.15 18.15
N GLU A 492 -2.99 16.16 18.35
CA GLU A 492 -2.80 17.19 19.39
C GLU A 492 -4.07 17.40 20.22
N GLY A 493 -3.87 17.83 21.47
CA GLY A 493 -4.94 18.17 22.42
C GLY A 493 -5.77 16.98 22.88
N ASP A 494 -7.03 17.24 23.23
CA ASP A 494 -7.98 16.23 23.72
C ASP A 494 -8.71 15.48 22.58
N THR A 495 -8.05 15.40 21.42
CA THR A 495 -8.60 14.77 20.22
C THR A 495 -8.33 13.27 20.28
N GLY A 496 -9.38 12.46 20.51
CA GLY A 496 -9.28 11.01 20.40
C GLY A 496 -9.06 10.53 18.96
N ALA A 497 -8.88 9.22 18.76
CA ALA A 497 -8.65 8.61 17.44
C ALA A 497 -9.78 8.87 16.42
N ARG A 498 -10.91 9.43 16.84
CA ARG A 498 -12.09 9.78 16.05
C ARG A 498 -11.76 10.55 14.77
N HIS A 499 -10.96 11.61 14.84
CA HIS A 499 -10.68 12.45 13.67
C HIS A 499 -9.81 11.75 12.63
N LEU A 500 -8.97 10.79 13.05
CA LEU A 500 -8.13 10.00 12.13
C LEU A 500 -8.96 9.05 11.29
N VAL A 501 -9.99 8.44 11.89
CA VAL A 501 -10.90 7.51 11.19
C VAL A 501 -11.66 8.23 10.07
N GLU A 502 -12.10 9.47 10.33
CA GLU A 502 -12.86 10.28 9.37
C GLU A 502 -11.95 10.89 8.27
N ALA A 503 -10.69 11.21 8.57
CA ALA A 503 -9.76 11.84 7.63
C ALA A 503 -9.11 10.88 6.63
N GLU A 504 -8.84 9.62 7.03
CA GLU A 504 -8.08 8.65 6.22
C GLU A 504 -8.97 7.77 5.32
N GLY A 505 -10.30 7.92 5.39
CA GLY A 505 -11.25 7.22 4.50
C GLY A 505 -11.25 5.68 4.63
N LEU A 506 -10.80 5.14 5.77
CA LEU A 506 -10.74 3.70 6.00
C LEU A 506 -12.12 3.08 6.23
N ASP A 507 -12.27 1.81 5.83
CA ASP A 507 -13.46 1.02 6.16
C ASP A 507 -13.65 0.91 7.68
N VAL A 508 -14.86 1.18 8.13
CA VAL A 508 -15.25 1.10 9.54
C VAL A 508 -16.24 -0.04 9.74
N VAL A 509 -15.95 -0.92 10.68
CA VAL A 509 -16.81 -2.03 11.09
C VAL A 509 -17.36 -1.75 12.49
N ASP A 510 -18.68 -1.63 12.59
CA ASP A 510 -19.40 -1.51 13.86
C ASP A 510 -19.66 -2.89 14.46
N VAL A 511 -19.36 -3.05 15.76
CA VAL A 511 -19.64 -4.27 16.53
C VAL A 511 -20.53 -3.92 17.71
N GLU A 512 -21.77 -4.39 17.66
CA GLU A 512 -22.78 -4.17 18.70
C GLU A 512 -22.45 -4.96 19.97
N ILE A 513 -22.07 -4.27 21.05
CA ILE A 513 -21.70 -4.89 22.35
C ILE A 513 -22.61 -4.48 23.51
N GLY A 514 -23.74 -3.80 23.22
CA GLY A 514 -24.68 -3.37 24.24
C GLY A 514 -24.23 -2.11 24.99
N GLU A 515 -24.92 -1.81 26.09
CA GLU A 515 -24.71 -0.58 26.90
C GLU A 515 -23.25 -0.36 27.31
N GLY A 516 -22.47 -1.42 27.51
CA GLY A 516 -21.06 -1.34 27.82
C GLY A 516 -20.23 -0.54 26.82
N ALA A 517 -20.69 -0.38 25.57
CA ALA A 517 -20.03 0.46 24.57
C ALA A 517 -20.06 1.96 24.90
N SER A 518 -21.06 2.40 25.65
CA SER A 518 -21.41 3.81 25.85
C SER A 518 -21.29 4.27 27.30
N VAL A 519 -20.94 3.38 28.23
CA VAL A 519 -20.90 3.66 29.66
C VAL A 519 -19.46 3.82 30.14
N ASP A 520 -19.00 5.06 30.19
CA ASP A 520 -17.86 5.53 30.97
C ASP A 520 -18.36 6.26 32.25
N VAL A 521 -17.75 5.96 33.40
CA VAL A 521 -18.20 6.52 34.68
C VAL A 521 -17.54 7.87 34.97
N ASP A 522 -18.01 8.90 34.30
CA ASP A 522 -17.40 10.25 34.35
C ASP A 522 -17.83 11.13 35.53
N THR A 523 -18.97 10.85 36.14
CA THR A 523 -19.49 11.57 37.32
C THR A 523 -19.71 10.63 38.50
N ARG A 524 -19.84 11.19 39.70
CA ARG A 524 -20.07 10.41 40.92
C ARG A 524 -21.38 9.63 40.83
N GLU A 525 -22.43 10.27 40.33
CA GLU A 525 -23.76 9.67 40.16
C GLU A 525 -23.72 8.50 39.17
N ALA A 526 -22.97 8.65 38.06
CA ALA A 526 -22.80 7.59 37.07
C ALA A 526 -22.01 6.40 37.64
N LEU A 527 -20.97 6.67 38.44
CA LEU A 527 -20.17 5.64 39.09
C LEU A 527 -20.97 4.86 40.14
N GLU A 528 -21.70 5.56 41.01
CA GLU A 528 -22.56 4.95 42.03
C GLU A 528 -23.71 4.17 41.37
N GLY A 529 -24.33 4.72 40.32
CA GLY A 529 -25.37 4.04 39.53
C GLY A 529 -24.87 2.77 38.83
N ALA A 530 -23.59 2.70 38.48
CA ALA A 530 -22.94 1.50 37.95
C ALA A 530 -22.47 0.52 39.06
N GLY A 531 -22.69 0.83 40.33
CA GLY A 531 -22.34 -0.01 41.48
C GLY A 531 -20.93 0.20 42.03
N GLY A 532 -20.29 1.34 41.75
CA GLY A 532 -18.96 1.69 42.24
C GLY A 532 -19.00 2.46 43.56
N VAL A 533 -17.94 2.34 44.35
CA VAL A 533 -17.73 3.11 45.59
C VAL A 533 -16.38 3.80 45.54
N LEU A 534 -16.35 5.13 45.62
CA LEU A 534 -15.12 5.91 45.65
C LEU A 534 -14.28 5.56 46.90
N GLN A 535 -12.96 5.68 46.77
CA GLN A 535 -11.99 5.51 47.85
C GLN A 535 -11.22 6.82 47.98
N ASP A 536 -10.98 7.27 49.21
CA ASP A 536 -10.19 8.49 49.46
C ASP A 536 -8.72 8.35 49.00
#